data_AF-A0A2V5QJL8-F1
#
_entry.id   AF-A0A2V5QJL8-F1
#
_cell.length_a   1.000
_cell.length_b   1.000
_cell.length_c   1.000
_cell.angle_alpha   90.00
_cell.angle_beta   90.00
_cell.angle_gamma   90.00
#
_symmetry.space_group_name_H-M   'P 1'
#
loop_
_entity.id
_entity.type
_entity.pdbx_description
1 polymer ?
#
loop_
_entity_poly.entity_id
_entity_poly.type
_entity_poly.pdbx_seq_one_letter_code
_entity_poly.pdbx_strand_id
1 'polypeptide(L)'
;MFSNAKSNPVAGQALEMEARCGPYLGRTMARLGYRSFGIGKFHTSPWNEDLGYETLWRSEETYVSPKRQGDDYALWLAREHPEFDFLEQPLGERSEMYYLPQRSPLPAELGVEWWAADRAVQEIANSTDPRPFFGFVSFVGPHPPLAPPIPFNRMYNPDRMPDLVLGSENEDHLDEEIPYMRYAIWADAINPALAKIVKARYYGEITYLDHCVGRILDAVEARVNSENVLICFFSDHGDLLGDHHGWQKQNFFEASCRVPLLLSWPAIFPAGVVRTELISLADLFGIATQAGGVCELREGIDVLKMLRGECLPRQAAPIFYRYG
;
A
#
# COMPACT_ATOMS: atom_id res chain seq x y z
N MET A 1 -21.32 -8.22 5.05
CA MET A 1 -21.09 -6.79 4.71
C MET A 1 -19.61 -6.51 4.86
N PHE A 2 -18.88 -6.40 3.75
CA PHE A 2 -17.50 -5.90 3.78
C PHE A 2 -17.57 -4.40 3.98
N SER A 3 -16.80 -3.86 4.91
CA SER A 3 -16.80 -2.43 5.17
C SER A 3 -15.39 -1.95 5.38
N ASN A 4 -15.04 -0.85 4.70
CA ASN A 4 -13.82 -0.08 5.00
C ASN A 4 -13.92 0.67 6.35
N ALA A 5 -15.01 0.51 7.11
CA ALA A 5 -15.18 1.14 8.40
C ALA A 5 -14.45 0.39 9.52
N LYS A 6 -14.25 1.09 10.64
CA LYS A 6 -13.71 0.51 11.88
C LYS A 6 -14.51 -0.73 12.27
N SER A 7 -13.85 -1.88 12.29
CA SER A 7 -14.43 -3.11 12.81
C SER A 7 -14.49 -3.07 14.33
N ASN A 8 -15.69 -3.16 14.89
CA ASN A 8 -15.85 -3.35 16.33
C ASN A 8 -15.37 -4.75 16.73
N PRO A 9 -14.55 -4.88 17.81
CA PRO A 9 -14.19 -6.18 18.34
C PRO A 9 -15.44 -7.01 18.66
N VAL A 10 -15.35 -8.34 18.52
CA VAL A 10 -16.43 -9.22 18.99
C VAL A 10 -16.49 -9.21 20.51
N ALA A 11 -17.66 -9.51 21.08
CA ALA A 11 -17.85 -9.52 22.53
C ALA A 11 -16.79 -10.40 23.22
N GLY A 12 -16.12 -9.84 24.24
CA GLY A 12 -15.06 -10.50 24.99
C GLY A 12 -13.63 -10.25 24.49
N GLN A 13 -13.45 -9.63 23.31
CA GLN A 13 -12.13 -9.17 22.86
C GLN A 13 -11.78 -7.80 23.45
N ALA A 14 -10.49 -7.58 23.69
CA ALA A 14 -9.99 -6.27 24.07
C ALA A 14 -10.25 -5.23 22.97
N LEU A 15 -10.52 -3.98 23.38
CA LEU A 15 -10.65 -2.84 22.48
C LEU A 15 -9.30 -2.46 21.87
N GLU A 16 -8.24 -2.54 22.67
CA GLU A 16 -6.87 -2.19 22.28
C GLU A 16 -6.28 -3.25 21.34
N MET A 17 -5.68 -2.80 20.23
CA MET A 17 -5.17 -3.68 19.19
C MET A 17 -4.09 -4.63 19.72
N GLU A 18 -3.10 -4.12 20.45
CA GLU A 18 -1.99 -4.95 20.93
C GLU A 18 -2.43 -5.97 22.00
N ALA A 19 -3.48 -5.67 22.76
CA ALA A 19 -4.06 -6.62 23.71
C ALA A 19 -4.77 -7.79 23.01
N ARG A 20 -5.28 -7.58 21.79
CA ARG A 20 -5.96 -8.60 20.99
C ARG A 20 -5.00 -9.35 20.05
N CYS A 21 -4.09 -8.64 19.39
CA CYS A 21 -3.29 -9.15 18.28
C CYS A 21 -1.80 -9.33 18.64
N GLY A 22 -1.38 -8.86 19.83
CA GLY A 22 0.02 -8.74 20.21
C GLY A 22 0.67 -7.46 19.66
N PRO A 23 1.95 -7.22 19.99
CA PRO A 23 2.64 -5.97 19.65
C PRO A 23 2.72 -5.74 18.14
N TYR A 24 2.66 -4.47 17.74
CA TYR A 24 2.87 -4.05 16.36
C TYR A 24 4.26 -4.43 15.85
N LEU A 25 4.39 -4.59 14.53
CA LEU A 25 5.63 -5.04 13.92
C LEU A 25 6.80 -4.07 14.18
N GLY A 26 6.58 -2.76 14.12
CA GLY A 26 7.60 -1.76 14.46
C GLY A 26 8.17 -1.96 15.87
N ARG A 27 7.27 -2.18 16.85
CA ARG A 27 7.62 -2.48 18.24
C ARG A 27 8.37 -3.80 18.38
N THR A 28 7.93 -4.85 17.67
CA THR A 28 8.60 -6.16 17.69
C THR A 28 10.01 -6.07 17.11
N MET A 29 10.20 -5.42 15.96
CA MET A 29 11.52 -5.28 15.35
C MET A 29 12.47 -4.45 16.24
N ALA A 30 11.98 -3.40 16.88
CA ALA A 30 12.76 -2.63 17.86
C ALA A 30 13.27 -3.51 19.03
N ARG A 31 12.44 -4.44 19.55
CA ARG A 31 12.85 -5.40 20.59
C ARG A 31 13.91 -6.39 20.11
N LEU A 32 13.97 -6.68 18.81
CA LEU A 32 15.03 -7.48 18.19
C LEU A 32 16.32 -6.68 17.93
N GLY A 33 16.38 -5.42 18.37
CA GLY A 33 17.57 -4.57 18.25
C GLY A 33 17.67 -3.83 16.93
N TYR A 34 16.61 -3.80 16.12
CA TYR A 34 16.58 -3.04 14.86
C TYR A 34 16.23 -1.58 15.12
N ARG A 35 16.91 -0.67 14.43
CA ARG A 35 16.44 0.71 14.27
C ARG A 35 15.22 0.68 13.35
N SER A 36 14.07 1.18 13.79
CA SER A 36 12.82 1.07 13.03
C SER A 36 12.31 2.41 12.55
N PHE A 37 11.86 2.47 11.29
CA PHE A 37 11.17 3.63 10.74
C PHE A 37 9.94 3.23 9.94
N GLY A 38 8.87 3.99 10.12
CA GLY A 38 7.62 3.87 9.37
C GLY A 38 7.37 5.15 8.59
N ILE A 39 7.06 5.04 7.30
CA ILE A 39 6.88 6.18 6.40
C ILE A 39 5.63 5.94 5.55
N GLY A 40 4.75 6.92 5.51
CA GLY A 40 3.63 6.94 4.58
C GLY A 40 2.28 6.67 5.24
N LYS A 41 1.42 5.92 4.55
CA LYS A 41 0.04 5.62 4.96
C LYS A 41 -0.04 4.43 5.92
N PHE A 42 -0.72 4.61 7.06
CA PHE A 42 -0.92 3.54 8.04
C PHE A 42 -2.40 3.24 8.29
N HIS A 43 -3.29 4.19 8.03
CA HIS A 43 -4.74 3.99 8.08
C HIS A 43 -5.25 3.41 9.41
N THR A 44 -4.61 3.80 10.52
CA THR A 44 -4.99 3.31 11.85
C THR A 44 -6.23 4.04 12.38
N SER A 45 -6.95 3.40 13.30
CA SER A 45 -8.06 4.03 14.03
C SER A 45 -7.90 3.76 15.53
N PRO A 46 -7.46 4.75 16.33
CA PRO A 46 -7.27 6.16 15.97
C PRO A 46 -6.10 6.41 15.01
N TRP A 47 -6.13 7.53 14.28
CA TRP A 47 -5.11 7.87 13.27
C TRP A 47 -3.71 8.08 13.86
N ASN A 48 -3.63 8.43 15.14
CA ASN A 48 -2.38 8.70 15.88
C ASN A 48 -1.92 7.51 16.73
N GLU A 49 -2.36 6.29 16.39
CA GLU A 49 -1.93 5.06 17.05
C GLU A 49 -0.40 4.96 17.12
N ASP A 50 0.14 4.55 18.28
CA ASP A 50 1.57 4.30 18.46
C ASP A 50 1.93 2.88 17.98
N LEU A 51 2.44 2.83 16.75
CA LEU A 51 2.87 1.60 16.07
C LEU A 51 4.26 1.10 16.49
N GLY A 52 4.96 1.83 17.37
CA GLY A 52 6.25 1.43 17.93
C GLY A 52 7.45 1.57 16.97
N TYR A 53 7.34 2.39 15.94
CA TYR A 53 8.51 2.81 15.14
C TYR A 53 9.31 3.87 15.89
N GLU A 54 10.65 3.81 15.85
CA GLU A 54 11.49 4.86 16.45
C GLU A 54 11.33 6.19 15.71
N THR A 55 11.13 6.13 14.39
CA THR A 55 10.79 7.30 13.56
C THR A 55 9.53 6.99 12.75
N LEU A 56 8.55 7.89 12.77
CA LEU A 56 7.28 7.70 12.09
C LEU A 56 6.89 8.97 11.35
N TRP A 57 6.86 8.89 10.02
CA TRP A 57 6.45 9.95 9.11
C TRP A 57 5.13 9.55 8.47
N ARG A 58 4.04 10.27 8.75
CA ARG A 58 2.70 9.94 8.24
C ARG A 58 2.35 10.77 7.01
N SER A 59 1.79 10.09 6.02
CA SER A 59 1.06 10.72 4.92
C SER A 59 -0.23 9.95 4.69
N GLU A 60 -1.25 10.36 5.42
CA GLU A 60 -2.61 9.91 5.25
C GLU A 60 -3.24 10.67 4.07
N GLU A 61 -4.40 10.22 3.61
CA GLU A 61 -4.99 10.75 2.37
C GLU A 61 -5.54 12.19 2.51
N THR A 62 -5.46 12.81 3.69
CA THR A 62 -5.83 14.22 4.01
C THR A 62 -7.16 14.73 3.47
N TYR A 63 -8.19 13.88 3.44
CA TYR A 63 -9.48 14.19 2.81
C TYR A 63 -10.48 14.97 3.67
N VAL A 64 -10.10 15.43 4.87
CA VAL A 64 -10.99 16.19 5.77
C VAL A 64 -10.43 17.58 6.05
N SER A 65 -11.16 18.60 5.60
CA SER A 65 -10.84 20.02 5.83
C SER A 65 -11.33 20.51 7.20
N PRO A 66 -10.58 21.36 7.93
CA PRO A 66 -9.17 21.66 7.81
C PRO A 66 -8.44 21.13 9.05
N LYS A 67 -7.97 19.88 9.03
CA LYS A 67 -6.93 19.48 9.97
C LYS A 67 -5.93 18.58 9.24
N ARG A 68 -4.88 19.21 8.70
CA ARG A 68 -3.56 18.58 8.42
C ARG A 68 -2.90 18.00 9.69
N GLN A 69 -3.64 17.96 10.80
CA GLN A 69 -3.16 17.51 12.07
C GLN A 69 -2.85 16.03 11.95
N GLY A 70 -1.58 15.69 12.16
CA GLY A 70 -1.14 14.30 12.09
C GLY A 70 -0.64 13.83 10.74
N ASP A 71 -0.65 14.70 9.73
CA ASP A 71 -0.14 14.41 8.41
C ASP A 71 1.17 15.17 8.16
N ASP A 72 2.29 14.46 8.25
CA ASP A 72 3.62 15.04 8.14
C ASP A 72 3.89 15.54 6.72
N TYR A 73 3.34 14.88 5.69
CA TYR A 73 3.46 15.34 4.31
C TYR A 73 2.73 16.67 4.09
N ALA A 74 1.46 16.77 4.47
CA ALA A 74 0.69 17.99 4.28
C ALA A 74 1.22 19.16 5.12
N LEU A 75 1.72 18.89 6.34
CA LEU A 75 2.40 19.90 7.16
C LEU A 75 3.74 20.33 6.54
N TRP A 76 4.50 19.41 5.95
CA TRP A 76 5.72 19.72 5.20
C TRP A 76 5.42 20.58 3.98
N LEU A 77 4.45 20.20 3.15
CA LEU A 77 4.08 20.93 1.93
C LEU A 77 3.67 22.38 2.27
N ALA A 78 2.82 22.56 3.27
CA ALA A 78 2.39 23.88 3.71
C ALA A 78 3.52 24.76 4.25
N ARG A 79 4.51 24.15 4.92
CA ARG A 79 5.62 24.88 5.54
C ARG A 79 6.71 25.25 4.53
N GLU A 80 7.11 24.30 3.69
CA GLU A 80 8.23 24.47 2.76
C GLU A 80 7.77 25.06 1.42
N HIS A 81 6.50 24.88 1.04
CA HIS A 81 5.92 25.35 -0.22
C HIS A 81 4.58 26.07 0.01
N PRO A 82 4.58 27.22 0.72
CA PRO A 82 3.37 27.94 1.06
C PRO A 82 2.57 28.42 -0.16
N GLU A 83 3.17 28.48 -1.35
CA GLU A 83 2.47 28.74 -2.61
C GLU A 83 1.40 27.69 -2.95
N PHE A 84 1.49 26.48 -2.40
CA PHE A 84 0.50 25.40 -2.54
C PHE A 84 -0.41 25.25 -1.32
N ASP A 85 -0.30 26.13 -0.32
CA ASP A 85 -1.06 26.04 0.93
C ASP A 85 -2.58 26.16 0.73
N PHE A 86 -3.01 26.72 -0.40
CA PHE A 86 -4.42 26.82 -0.78
C PHE A 86 -5.02 25.47 -1.21
N LEU A 87 -4.21 24.44 -1.46
CA LEU A 87 -4.71 23.11 -1.82
C LEU A 87 -5.26 22.41 -0.58
N GLU A 88 -6.58 22.18 -0.58
CA GLU A 88 -7.24 21.40 0.48
C GLU A 88 -6.94 19.91 0.35
N GLN A 89 -6.82 19.40 -0.88
CA GLN A 89 -6.59 17.99 -1.19
C GLN A 89 -5.37 17.86 -2.13
N PRO A 90 -4.14 17.81 -1.59
CA PRO A 90 -2.92 17.87 -2.39
C PRO A 90 -2.70 16.64 -3.30
N LEU A 91 -3.40 15.54 -3.03
CA LEU A 91 -3.37 14.31 -3.84
C LEU A 91 -4.41 14.32 -4.98
N GLY A 92 -5.26 15.34 -5.06
CA GLY A 92 -6.37 15.44 -6.01
C GLY A 92 -7.74 15.41 -5.32
N GLU A 93 -8.79 15.62 -6.09
CA GLU A 93 -10.14 15.80 -5.58
C GLU A 93 -10.89 14.48 -5.36
N ARG A 94 -11.51 14.37 -4.19
CA ARG A 94 -12.32 13.22 -3.76
C ARG A 94 -13.83 13.47 -3.80
N SER A 95 -14.25 14.47 -4.58
CA SER A 95 -15.65 14.75 -4.89
C SER A 95 -16.23 13.72 -5.89
N GLU A 96 -17.27 14.09 -6.65
CA GLU A 96 -17.68 13.36 -7.86
C GLU A 96 -16.56 13.09 -8.88
N MET A 97 -15.39 13.73 -8.72
CA MET A 97 -14.19 13.47 -9.50
C MET A 97 -13.33 12.30 -9.00
N TYR A 98 -13.69 11.63 -7.90
CA TYR A 98 -12.83 10.69 -7.19
C TYR A 98 -12.19 9.59 -8.06
N TYR A 99 -12.96 8.97 -8.95
CA TYR A 99 -12.46 7.98 -9.93
C TYR A 99 -12.25 8.54 -11.34
N LEU A 100 -12.53 9.83 -11.56
CA LEU A 100 -12.31 10.46 -12.84
C LEU A 100 -10.82 10.79 -13.04
N PRO A 101 -10.30 10.76 -14.28
CA PRO A 101 -8.96 11.22 -14.59
C PRO A 101 -8.75 12.68 -14.20
N GLN A 102 -7.75 12.94 -13.35
CA GLN A 102 -7.41 14.28 -12.91
C GLN A 102 -5.99 14.67 -13.36
N ARG A 103 -5.68 15.96 -13.26
CA ARG A 103 -4.30 16.47 -13.39
C ARG A 103 -3.77 16.71 -11.99
N SER A 104 -2.55 16.25 -11.72
CA SER A 104 -1.88 16.61 -10.47
C SER A 104 -1.82 18.13 -10.32
N PRO A 105 -2.16 18.68 -9.14
CA PRO A 105 -1.96 20.08 -8.84
C PRO A 105 -0.49 20.41 -8.54
N LEU A 106 0.36 19.39 -8.37
CA LEU A 106 1.76 19.51 -7.94
C LEU A 106 2.72 18.98 -9.01
N PRO A 107 3.95 19.50 -9.10
CA PRO A 107 5.05 18.82 -9.78
C PRO A 107 5.40 17.51 -9.07
N ALA A 108 6.04 16.57 -9.80
CA ALA A 108 6.31 15.23 -9.28
C ALA A 108 7.15 15.26 -7.99
N GLU A 109 8.12 16.15 -7.91
CA GLU A 109 9.05 16.29 -6.79
C GLU A 109 8.40 16.74 -5.49
N LEU A 110 7.18 17.29 -5.57
CA LEU A 110 6.41 17.74 -4.42
C LEU A 110 5.27 16.80 -4.07
N GLY A 111 5.06 15.73 -4.85
CA GLY A 111 4.02 14.75 -4.57
C GLY A 111 4.34 13.89 -3.35
N VAL A 112 3.30 13.34 -2.74
CA VAL A 112 3.40 12.53 -1.50
C VAL A 112 4.34 11.33 -1.65
N GLU A 113 4.36 10.69 -2.82
CA GLU A 113 5.21 9.52 -3.06
C GLU A 113 6.69 9.88 -3.15
N TRP A 114 7.00 11.00 -3.81
CA TRP A 114 8.37 11.52 -3.88
C TRP A 114 8.86 11.93 -2.49
N TRP A 115 8.00 12.59 -1.71
CA TRP A 115 8.29 12.96 -0.34
C TRP A 115 8.55 11.72 0.55
N ALA A 116 7.72 10.69 0.45
CA ALA A 116 7.89 9.43 1.19
C ALA A 116 9.20 8.74 0.81
N ALA A 117 9.53 8.71 -0.49
CA ALA A 117 10.81 8.21 -0.98
C ALA A 117 11.99 9.04 -0.44
N ASP A 118 11.90 10.37 -0.41
CA ASP A 118 12.93 11.23 0.17
C ASP A 118 13.16 10.95 1.65
N ARG A 119 12.09 10.77 2.44
CA ARG A 119 12.21 10.37 3.86
C ARG A 119 12.89 9.01 3.97
N ALA A 120 12.52 8.03 3.16
CA ALA A 120 13.11 6.69 3.19
C ALA A 120 14.61 6.73 2.83
N VAL A 121 14.98 7.47 1.79
CA VAL A 121 16.37 7.68 1.40
C VAL A 121 17.15 8.35 2.54
N GLN A 122 16.58 9.33 3.23
CA GLN A 122 17.24 9.97 4.38
C GLN A 122 17.47 8.97 5.52
N GLU A 123 16.47 8.16 5.87
CA GLU A 123 16.60 7.12 6.90
C GLU A 123 17.65 6.07 6.55
N ILE A 124 17.77 5.71 5.27
CA ILE A 124 18.67 4.66 4.79
C ILE A 124 20.09 5.19 4.59
N ALA A 125 20.28 6.33 3.92
CA ALA A 125 21.59 6.81 3.51
C ALA A 125 22.31 7.62 4.61
N ASN A 126 21.58 8.36 5.44
CA ASN A 126 22.18 9.32 6.38
C ASN A 126 22.32 8.80 7.81
N SER A 127 21.97 7.53 8.07
CA SER A 127 22.07 6.95 9.40
C SER A 127 23.51 6.51 9.72
N THR A 128 24.04 6.99 10.85
CA THR A 128 25.31 6.51 11.44
C THR A 128 25.11 5.45 12.51
N ASP A 129 23.88 4.97 12.70
CA ASP A 129 23.55 3.96 13.69
C ASP A 129 24.10 2.59 13.26
N PRO A 130 24.88 1.88 14.11
CA PRO A 130 25.43 0.58 13.76
C PRO A 130 24.38 -0.56 13.78
N ARG A 131 23.18 -0.33 14.33
CA ARG A 131 22.11 -1.33 14.36
C ARG A 131 21.59 -1.62 12.94
N PRO A 132 21.13 -2.85 12.65
CA PRO A 132 20.39 -3.11 11.43
C PRO A 132 19.09 -2.29 11.42
N PHE A 133 18.57 -1.98 10.23
CA PHE A 133 17.35 -1.19 10.10
C PHE A 133 16.15 -2.04 9.67
N PHE A 134 14.96 -1.65 10.11
CA PHE A 134 13.67 -2.14 9.64
C PHE A 134 12.84 -0.95 9.15
N GLY A 135 12.56 -0.90 7.85
CA GLY A 135 11.79 0.16 7.23
C GLY A 135 10.45 -0.36 6.72
N PHE A 136 9.36 0.32 7.04
CA PHE A 136 8.07 0.14 6.38
C PHE A 136 7.70 1.43 5.66
N VAL A 137 7.75 1.39 4.31
CA VAL A 137 7.44 2.53 3.44
C VAL A 137 6.17 2.21 2.68
N SER A 138 5.10 2.96 2.95
CA SER A 138 3.74 2.71 2.51
C SER A 138 3.24 3.89 1.68
N PHE A 139 3.43 3.79 0.36
CA PHE A 139 2.95 4.79 -0.59
C PHE A 139 1.41 4.88 -0.61
N VAL A 140 0.86 6.03 -0.99
CA VAL A 140 -0.61 6.20 -1.07
C VAL A 140 -1.13 5.65 -2.40
N GLY A 141 -0.41 5.93 -3.48
CA GLY A 141 -0.70 5.50 -4.83
C GLY A 141 -0.62 3.97 -4.99
N PRO A 142 -1.26 3.42 -6.03
CA PRO A 142 -2.05 4.11 -7.06
C PRO A 142 -3.52 4.32 -6.64
N HIS A 143 -3.79 4.40 -5.33
CA HIS A 143 -5.12 4.69 -4.82
C HIS A 143 -5.67 6.01 -5.40
N PRO A 144 -6.96 6.08 -5.78
CA PRO A 144 -7.55 7.32 -6.24
C PRO A 144 -7.48 8.41 -5.15
N PRO A 145 -7.43 9.71 -5.53
CA PRO A 145 -7.65 10.27 -6.87
C PRO A 145 -6.56 9.93 -7.92
N LEU A 146 -6.97 9.74 -9.17
CA LEU A 146 -6.06 9.36 -10.26
C LEU A 146 -5.48 10.61 -10.94
N ALA A 147 -4.46 11.17 -10.31
CA ALA A 147 -3.88 12.47 -10.66
C ALA A 147 -2.35 12.41 -10.81
N PRO A 148 -1.79 11.54 -11.67
CA PRO A 148 -0.33 11.39 -11.75
C PRO A 148 0.31 12.71 -12.19
N PRO A 149 1.50 13.06 -11.68
CA PRO A 149 2.20 14.27 -12.08
C PRO A 149 2.80 14.15 -13.48
N ILE A 150 3.18 15.28 -14.07
CA ILE A 150 3.95 15.28 -15.33
C ILE A 150 5.36 14.72 -15.04
N PRO A 151 5.93 13.85 -15.91
CA PRO A 151 5.41 13.41 -17.20
C PRO A 151 4.56 12.14 -17.15
N PHE A 152 4.44 11.47 -16.01
CA PHE A 152 3.76 10.18 -15.83
C PHE A 152 2.33 10.16 -16.33
N ASN A 153 1.65 11.31 -16.18
CA ASN A 153 0.27 11.54 -16.60
C ASN A 153 0.01 11.39 -18.11
N ARG A 154 1.04 11.26 -18.95
CA ARG A 154 0.91 11.15 -20.41
C ARG A 154 1.75 10.01 -21.00
N MET A 155 2.22 9.08 -20.16
CA MET A 155 3.08 7.99 -20.60
C MET A 155 2.32 6.85 -21.30
N TYR A 156 1.01 6.73 -21.03
CA TYR A 156 0.18 5.65 -21.54
C TYR A 156 -0.88 6.18 -22.51
N ASN A 157 -0.98 5.54 -23.67
CA ASN A 157 -2.06 5.79 -24.63
C ASN A 157 -3.32 5.01 -24.19
N PRO A 158 -4.45 5.69 -23.89
CA PRO A 158 -5.71 5.03 -23.55
C PRO A 158 -6.17 3.99 -24.57
N ASP A 159 -5.95 4.21 -25.88
CA ASP A 159 -6.37 3.27 -26.93
C ASP A 159 -5.65 1.91 -26.86
N ARG A 160 -4.51 1.87 -26.15
CA ARG A 160 -3.70 0.65 -25.93
C ARG A 160 -3.96 0.01 -24.56
N MET A 161 -4.83 0.59 -23.74
CA MET A 161 -5.20 -0.02 -22.47
C MET A 161 -6.10 -1.24 -22.70
N PRO A 162 -5.96 -2.30 -21.89
CA PRO A 162 -6.82 -3.47 -21.98
C PRO A 162 -8.29 -3.08 -21.89
N ASP A 163 -9.12 -3.76 -22.69
CA ASP A 163 -10.58 -3.68 -22.55
C ASP A 163 -11.01 -4.15 -21.15
N LEU A 164 -12.23 -3.77 -20.75
CA LEU A 164 -12.81 -4.27 -19.52
C LEU A 164 -13.11 -5.77 -19.66
N VAL A 165 -12.78 -6.54 -18.62
CA VAL A 165 -13.25 -7.92 -18.51
C VAL A 165 -14.65 -7.87 -17.91
N LEU A 166 -15.67 -7.94 -18.77
CA LEU A 166 -17.06 -7.91 -18.35
C LEU A 166 -17.60 -9.34 -18.21
N GLY A 167 -18.16 -9.65 -17.04
CA GLY A 167 -18.91 -10.87 -16.77
C GLY A 167 -20.40 -10.72 -17.09
N SER A 168 -21.20 -11.68 -16.63
CA SER A 168 -22.66 -11.53 -16.60
C SER A 168 -23.03 -10.63 -15.43
N GLU A 169 -23.76 -9.53 -15.66
CA GLU A 169 -24.22 -8.64 -14.58
C GLU A 169 -24.99 -9.40 -13.49
N ASN A 170 -25.81 -10.40 -13.86
CA ASN A 170 -26.55 -11.21 -12.89
C ASN A 170 -25.62 -12.05 -11.99
N GLU A 171 -24.46 -12.46 -12.50
CA GLU A 171 -23.47 -13.24 -11.74
C GLU A 171 -22.58 -12.31 -10.92
N ASP A 172 -22.10 -11.23 -11.51
CA ASP A 172 -21.26 -10.22 -10.85
C ASP A 172 -22.01 -9.60 -9.65
N HIS A 173 -23.31 -9.29 -9.81
CA HIS A 173 -24.15 -8.69 -8.76
C HIS A 173 -24.65 -9.69 -7.71
N LEU A 174 -24.28 -10.98 -7.76
CA LEU A 174 -24.42 -11.85 -6.59
C LEU A 174 -23.60 -11.32 -5.40
N ASP A 175 -22.53 -10.57 -5.69
CA ASP A 175 -21.87 -9.71 -4.72
C ASP A 175 -22.50 -8.31 -4.76
N GLU A 176 -23.36 -8.02 -3.77
CA GLU A 176 -24.07 -6.75 -3.65
C GLU A 176 -23.13 -5.53 -3.46
N GLU A 177 -21.87 -5.75 -3.09
CA GLU A 177 -20.87 -4.68 -2.97
C GLU A 177 -20.51 -4.08 -4.34
N ILE A 178 -20.59 -4.86 -5.42
CA ILE A 178 -20.26 -4.40 -6.78
C ILE A 178 -21.14 -3.21 -7.21
N PRO A 179 -22.49 -3.33 -7.24
CA PRO A 179 -23.34 -2.21 -7.60
C PRO A 179 -23.34 -1.09 -6.54
N TYR A 180 -23.20 -1.41 -5.25
CA TYR A 180 -23.12 -0.40 -4.19
C TYR A 180 -21.89 0.50 -4.36
N MET A 181 -20.71 -0.10 -4.51
CA MET A 181 -19.46 0.64 -4.64
C MET A 181 -19.46 1.49 -5.91
N ARG A 182 -19.89 0.92 -7.04
CA ARG A 182 -20.02 1.63 -8.32
C ARG A 182 -20.84 2.92 -8.17
N TYR A 183 -21.97 2.86 -7.46
CA TYR A 183 -22.78 4.04 -7.16
C TYR A 183 -22.08 5.00 -6.19
N ALA A 184 -21.51 4.48 -5.10
CA ALA A 184 -20.90 5.26 -4.03
C ALA A 184 -19.75 6.16 -4.49
N ILE A 185 -19.09 5.81 -5.60
CA ILE A 185 -17.98 6.58 -6.18
C ILE A 185 -18.29 7.22 -7.54
N TRP A 186 -19.57 7.35 -7.88
CA TRP A 186 -20.01 7.96 -9.14
C TRP A 186 -19.46 7.27 -10.40
N ALA A 187 -19.08 6.00 -10.30
CA ALA A 187 -18.51 5.25 -11.42
C ALA A 187 -19.56 4.85 -12.47
N ASP A 188 -20.85 5.04 -12.20
CA ASP A 188 -21.92 4.94 -13.21
C ASP A 188 -21.72 5.88 -14.41
N ALA A 189 -21.02 7.00 -14.20
CA ALA A 189 -20.68 7.94 -15.28
C ALA A 189 -19.52 7.43 -16.18
N ILE A 190 -18.82 6.37 -15.78
CA ILE A 190 -17.64 5.86 -16.47
C ILE A 190 -18.04 4.81 -17.50
N ASN A 191 -18.11 5.24 -18.77
CA ASN A 191 -18.29 4.33 -19.89
C ASN A 191 -16.98 3.60 -20.27
N PRO A 192 -17.01 2.55 -21.12
CA PRO A 192 -15.81 1.78 -21.48
C PRO A 192 -14.65 2.60 -22.05
N ALA A 193 -14.94 3.65 -22.82
CA ALA A 193 -13.90 4.53 -23.37
C ALA A 193 -13.24 5.37 -22.28
N LEU A 194 -14.02 5.92 -21.34
CA LEU A 194 -13.49 6.65 -20.19
C LEU A 194 -12.74 5.72 -19.23
N ALA A 195 -13.17 4.46 -19.07
CA ALA A 195 -12.46 3.47 -18.27
C ALA A 195 -11.03 3.21 -18.79
N LYS A 196 -10.82 3.22 -20.12
CA LYS A 196 -9.46 3.14 -20.69
C LYS A 196 -8.60 4.35 -20.33
N ILE A 197 -9.18 5.55 -20.26
CA ILE A 197 -8.45 6.75 -19.81
C ILE A 197 -8.10 6.63 -18.33
N VAL A 198 -9.02 6.12 -17.51
CA VAL A 198 -8.80 5.81 -16.09
C VAL A 198 -7.65 4.80 -15.92
N LYS A 199 -7.68 3.66 -16.63
CA LYS A 199 -6.60 2.67 -16.62
C LYS A 199 -5.25 3.29 -17.03
N ALA A 200 -5.23 4.17 -18.04
CA ALA A 200 -4.01 4.86 -18.45
C ALA A 200 -3.45 5.80 -17.35
N ARG A 201 -4.31 6.47 -16.57
CA ARG A 201 -3.87 7.28 -15.41
C ARG A 201 -3.35 6.41 -14.28
N TYR A 202 -4.06 5.33 -13.96
CA TYR A 202 -3.64 4.35 -12.95
C TYR A 202 -2.24 3.78 -13.28
N TYR A 203 -1.97 3.46 -14.55
CA TYR A 203 -0.66 2.97 -14.99
C TYR A 203 0.41 4.08 -14.93
N GLY A 204 0.01 5.33 -15.18
CA GLY A 204 0.85 6.51 -14.93
C GLY A 204 1.27 6.63 -13.47
N GLU A 205 0.33 6.46 -12.53
CA GLU A 205 0.64 6.45 -11.08
C GLU A 205 1.60 5.31 -10.72
N ILE A 206 1.37 4.10 -11.27
CA ILE A 206 2.30 2.98 -11.07
C ILE A 206 3.72 3.33 -11.54
N THR A 207 3.87 4.01 -12.69
CA THR A 207 5.20 4.41 -13.17
C THR A 207 5.84 5.50 -12.31
N TYR A 208 5.02 6.40 -11.77
CA TYR A 208 5.49 7.40 -10.81
C TYR A 208 5.99 6.73 -9.52
N LEU A 209 5.23 5.76 -8.99
CA LEU A 209 5.63 4.95 -7.84
C LEU A 209 6.90 4.14 -8.12
N ASP A 210 7.01 3.50 -9.29
CA ASP A 210 8.21 2.76 -9.70
C ASP A 210 9.45 3.66 -9.70
N HIS A 211 9.33 4.90 -10.18
CA HIS A 211 10.41 5.89 -10.10
C HIS A 211 10.79 6.20 -8.63
N CYS A 212 9.81 6.42 -7.76
CA CYS A 212 10.03 6.69 -6.33
C CYS A 212 10.66 5.48 -5.61
N VAL A 213 10.23 4.26 -5.92
CA VAL A 213 10.80 3.01 -5.42
C VAL A 213 12.25 2.87 -5.88
N GLY A 214 12.55 3.15 -7.16
CA GLY A 214 13.91 3.13 -7.70
C GLY A 214 14.89 3.96 -6.87
N ARG A 215 14.48 5.15 -6.42
CA ARG A 215 15.31 6.02 -5.57
C ARG A 215 15.63 5.40 -4.20
N ILE A 216 14.67 4.67 -3.62
CA ILE A 216 14.90 3.93 -2.37
C ILE A 216 15.87 2.77 -2.61
N LEU A 217 15.69 2.04 -3.71
CA LEU A 217 16.56 0.92 -4.08
C LEU A 217 18.00 1.40 -4.32
N ASP A 218 18.19 2.52 -5.04
CA ASP A 218 19.51 3.14 -5.24
C ASP A 218 20.20 3.45 -3.89
N ALA A 219 19.44 3.98 -2.92
CA ALA A 219 19.96 4.27 -1.58
C ALA A 219 20.31 3.00 -0.79
N VAL A 220 19.58 1.91 -0.97
CA VAL A 220 19.91 0.60 -0.39
C VAL A 220 21.18 0.04 -1.04
N GLU A 221 21.26 0.04 -2.36
CA GLU A 221 22.37 -0.52 -3.13
C GLU A 221 23.69 0.21 -2.88
N ALA A 222 23.64 1.52 -2.62
CA ALA A 222 24.81 2.33 -2.27
C ALA A 222 25.42 2.00 -0.89
N ARG A 223 24.74 1.21 -0.04
CA ARG A 223 25.24 0.83 1.29
C ARG A 223 26.25 -0.30 1.21
N VAL A 224 27.15 -0.31 2.19
CA VAL A 224 27.94 -1.50 2.51
C VAL A 224 27.00 -2.61 3.00
N ASN A 225 27.22 -3.83 2.53
CA ASN A 225 26.40 -5.02 2.81
C ASN A 225 24.95 -4.93 2.28
N SER A 226 24.73 -4.25 1.15
CA SER A 226 23.41 -4.12 0.53
C SER A 226 22.81 -5.48 0.11
N GLU A 227 23.66 -6.48 -0.15
CA GLU A 227 23.23 -7.86 -0.41
C GLU A 227 22.53 -8.52 0.78
N ASN A 228 22.75 -8.03 2.00
CA ASN A 228 22.12 -8.52 3.22
C ASN A 228 20.84 -7.75 3.60
N VAL A 229 20.28 -6.96 2.69
CA VAL A 229 18.99 -6.30 2.89
C VAL A 229 17.89 -7.13 2.23
N LEU A 230 16.90 -7.56 3.03
CA LEU A 230 15.67 -8.14 2.52
C LEU A 230 14.70 -7.01 2.12
N ILE A 231 14.34 -6.94 0.85
CA ILE A 231 13.28 -6.09 0.32
C ILE A 231 12.04 -6.94 0.10
N CYS A 232 10.92 -6.48 0.66
CA CYS A 232 9.59 -7.05 0.45
C CYS A 232 8.69 -5.98 -0.15
N PHE A 233 8.26 -6.17 -1.40
CA PHE A 233 7.31 -5.29 -2.09
C PHE A 233 5.97 -5.99 -2.18
N PHE A 234 4.90 -5.31 -1.74
CA PHE A 234 3.54 -5.83 -1.78
C PHE A 234 2.51 -4.70 -1.84
N SER A 235 1.24 -5.06 -2.00
CA SER A 235 0.10 -4.15 -1.89
C SER A 235 -0.93 -4.71 -0.90
N ASP A 236 -1.70 -3.83 -0.27
CA ASP A 236 -2.74 -4.16 0.70
C ASP A 236 -3.98 -4.82 0.06
N HIS A 237 -4.34 -4.40 -1.16
CA HIS A 237 -5.39 -5.00 -1.98
C HIS A 237 -5.21 -4.63 -3.47
N GLY A 238 -5.95 -5.27 -4.36
CA GLY A 238 -6.04 -4.90 -5.77
C GLY A 238 -7.14 -3.86 -6.06
N ASP A 239 -7.45 -3.65 -7.34
CA ASP A 239 -8.53 -2.78 -7.80
C ASP A 239 -9.17 -3.38 -9.05
N LEU A 240 -10.51 -3.43 -9.08
CA LEU A 240 -11.28 -3.92 -10.23
C LEU A 240 -11.11 -3.05 -11.48
N LEU A 241 -10.89 -1.74 -11.33
CA LEU A 241 -10.70 -0.79 -12.45
C LEU A 241 -11.76 -0.91 -13.57
N GLY A 242 -13.01 -1.22 -13.21
CA GLY A 242 -14.14 -1.37 -14.12
C GLY A 242 -14.42 -2.81 -14.59
N ASP A 243 -13.52 -3.75 -14.31
CA ASP A 243 -13.76 -5.17 -14.60
C ASP A 243 -14.91 -5.70 -13.73
N HIS A 244 -15.66 -6.67 -14.23
CA HIS A 244 -16.88 -7.21 -13.59
C HIS A 244 -17.91 -6.13 -13.21
N HIS A 245 -17.98 -5.05 -14.01
CA HIS A 245 -18.82 -3.88 -13.75
C HIS A 245 -18.53 -3.19 -12.40
N GLY A 246 -17.45 -3.57 -11.72
CA GLY A 246 -17.10 -3.11 -10.39
C GLY A 246 -15.86 -2.23 -10.40
N TRP A 247 -15.69 -1.52 -9.31
CA TRP A 247 -14.62 -0.56 -9.10
C TRP A 247 -14.16 -0.68 -7.65
N GLN A 248 -12.93 -0.29 -7.37
CA GLN A 248 -12.32 -0.47 -6.05
C GLN A 248 -12.10 -1.97 -5.69
N LYS A 249 -12.34 -2.30 -4.41
CA LYS A 249 -12.04 -3.54 -3.70
C LYS A 249 -13.28 -3.97 -2.89
N GLN A 250 -13.09 -4.64 -1.74
CA GLN A 250 -14.16 -5.18 -0.86
C GLN A 250 -14.94 -6.38 -1.42
N ASN A 251 -14.34 -7.09 -2.38
CA ASN A 251 -14.87 -8.31 -2.97
C ASN A 251 -13.73 -9.33 -3.17
N PHE A 252 -14.07 -10.58 -3.48
CA PHE A 252 -13.12 -11.67 -3.66
C PHE A 252 -12.74 -11.96 -5.13
N PHE A 253 -13.04 -11.06 -6.07
CA PHE A 253 -12.51 -11.22 -7.42
C PHE A 253 -10.98 -11.15 -7.40
N GLU A 254 -10.34 -11.90 -8.30
CA GLU A 254 -8.88 -11.96 -8.42
C GLU A 254 -8.26 -10.55 -8.53
N ALA A 255 -8.87 -9.65 -9.29
CA ALA A 255 -8.39 -8.27 -9.44
C ALA A 255 -8.41 -7.45 -8.14
N SER A 256 -9.23 -7.82 -7.15
CA SER A 256 -9.33 -7.19 -5.83
C SER A 256 -8.44 -7.88 -4.78
N CYS A 257 -8.27 -9.20 -4.85
CA CYS A 257 -7.55 -9.96 -3.81
C CYS A 257 -6.14 -10.42 -4.18
N ARG A 258 -5.81 -10.56 -5.46
CA ARG A 258 -4.49 -11.01 -5.90
C ARG A 258 -3.56 -9.82 -6.06
N VAL A 259 -2.73 -9.61 -5.04
CA VAL A 259 -1.74 -8.53 -4.98
C VAL A 259 -0.33 -9.01 -5.35
N PRO A 260 0.55 -8.11 -5.84
CA PRO A 260 1.96 -8.45 -5.97
C PRO A 260 2.58 -8.78 -4.61
N LEU A 261 3.52 -9.72 -4.61
CA LEU A 261 4.45 -9.96 -3.51
C LEU A 261 5.80 -10.34 -4.11
N LEU A 262 6.80 -9.48 -3.94
CA LEU A 262 8.17 -9.70 -4.40
C LEU A 262 9.10 -9.72 -3.19
N LEU A 263 9.98 -10.72 -3.13
CA LEU A 263 11.04 -10.80 -2.13
C LEU A 263 12.39 -10.79 -2.84
N SER A 264 13.26 -9.85 -2.44
CA SER A 264 14.65 -9.79 -2.88
C SER A 264 15.55 -9.80 -1.65
N TRP A 265 16.44 -10.78 -1.57
CA TRP A 265 17.48 -10.84 -0.54
C TRP A 265 18.73 -11.46 -1.19
N PRO A 266 19.60 -10.65 -1.81
CA PRO A 266 20.66 -11.17 -2.67
C PRO A 266 21.62 -12.15 -1.98
N ALA A 267 21.84 -12.01 -0.67
CA ALA A 267 22.67 -12.93 0.11
C ALA A 267 22.05 -14.33 0.29
N ILE A 268 20.72 -14.48 0.14
CA ILE A 268 19.99 -15.71 0.50
C ILE A 268 19.23 -16.29 -0.70
N PHE A 269 18.61 -15.46 -1.53
CA PHE A 269 17.71 -15.89 -2.60
C PHE A 269 18.32 -15.71 -4.00
N PRO A 270 18.14 -16.69 -4.90
CA PRO A 270 18.46 -16.51 -6.31
C PRO A 270 17.52 -15.49 -6.96
N ALA A 271 18.06 -14.68 -7.88
CA ALA A 271 17.27 -13.72 -8.64
C ALA A 271 16.37 -14.40 -9.68
N GLY A 272 15.24 -13.76 -10.01
CA GLY A 272 14.38 -14.15 -11.13
C GLY A 272 13.54 -15.42 -10.91
N VAL A 273 13.43 -15.92 -9.69
CA VAL A 273 12.60 -17.10 -9.38
C VAL A 273 11.13 -16.71 -9.24
N VAL A 274 10.28 -17.39 -10.01
CA VAL A 274 8.81 -17.27 -9.92
C VAL A 274 8.25 -18.43 -9.12
N ARG A 275 7.30 -18.12 -8.23
CA ARG A 275 6.66 -19.05 -7.29
C ARG A 275 5.15 -19.01 -7.46
N THR A 276 4.49 -20.13 -7.21
CA THR A 276 3.02 -20.30 -7.34
C THR A 276 2.37 -20.83 -6.06
N GLU A 277 3.17 -21.02 -5.02
CA GLU A 277 2.74 -21.37 -3.68
C GLU A 277 1.82 -20.28 -3.11
N LEU A 278 0.81 -20.68 -2.32
CA LEU A 278 -0.18 -19.76 -1.78
C LEU A 278 0.42 -18.94 -0.62
N ILE A 279 0.38 -17.61 -0.75
CA ILE A 279 0.84 -16.65 0.27
C ILE A 279 -0.31 -15.71 0.66
N SER A 280 -0.27 -15.17 1.88
CA SER A 280 -1.20 -14.18 2.40
C SER A 280 -0.46 -12.99 3.01
N LEU A 281 -1.09 -11.82 3.07
CA LEU A 281 -0.55 -10.66 3.79
C LEU A 281 -0.36 -10.92 5.29
N ALA A 282 -1.03 -11.92 5.87
CA ALA A 282 -0.77 -12.39 7.23
C ALA A 282 0.67 -12.91 7.43
N ASP A 283 1.38 -13.23 6.34
CA ASP A 283 2.73 -13.76 6.37
C ASP A 283 3.81 -12.69 6.56
N LEU A 284 3.48 -11.41 6.35
CA LEU A 284 4.43 -10.31 6.39
C LEU A 284 5.11 -10.17 7.77
N PHE A 285 4.36 -10.42 8.85
CA PHE A 285 4.91 -10.40 10.21
C PHE A 285 5.97 -11.49 10.39
N GLY A 286 5.67 -12.71 9.91
CA GLY A 286 6.60 -13.84 9.94
C GLY A 286 7.84 -13.58 9.09
N ILE A 287 7.67 -13.02 7.88
CA ILE A 287 8.79 -12.66 6.98
C ILE A 287 9.76 -11.71 7.67
N ALA A 288 9.26 -10.60 8.22
CA ALA A 288 10.12 -9.59 8.84
C ALA A 288 10.82 -10.11 10.10
N THR A 289 10.10 -10.78 10.99
CA THR A 289 10.66 -11.26 12.27
C THR A 289 11.63 -12.43 12.07
N GLN A 290 11.35 -13.33 11.13
CA GLN A 290 12.26 -14.41 10.76
C GLN A 290 13.55 -13.88 10.12
N ALA A 291 13.48 -12.85 9.27
CA ALA A 291 14.68 -12.15 8.79
C ALA A 291 15.45 -11.47 9.93
N GLY A 292 14.72 -11.00 10.95
CA GLY A 292 15.24 -10.51 12.23
C GLY A 292 15.89 -11.56 13.14
N GLY A 293 15.83 -12.86 12.77
CA GLY A 293 16.42 -13.97 13.52
C GLY A 293 15.50 -14.62 14.55
N VAL A 294 14.28 -14.12 14.75
CA VAL A 294 13.29 -14.70 15.67
C VAL A 294 11.93 -14.76 14.99
N CYS A 295 11.48 -15.97 14.62
CA CYS A 295 10.21 -16.14 13.92
C CYS A 295 8.99 -15.93 14.84
N GLU A 296 8.17 -14.93 14.55
CA GLU A 296 6.82 -14.77 15.11
C GLU A 296 5.80 -14.79 13.96
N LEU A 297 4.93 -15.81 13.91
CA LEU A 297 4.06 -16.01 12.75
C LEU A 297 2.71 -15.32 12.82
N ARG A 298 2.22 -14.98 14.01
CA ARG A 298 0.81 -14.60 14.22
C ARG A 298 -0.11 -15.66 13.60
N GLU A 299 -0.89 -15.30 12.58
CA GLU A 299 -1.77 -16.20 11.82
C GLU A 299 -1.17 -16.65 10.47
N GLY A 300 0.08 -16.26 10.17
CA GLY A 300 0.80 -16.61 8.95
C GLY A 300 1.62 -17.91 9.03
N ILE A 301 2.48 -18.12 8.04
CA ILE A 301 3.47 -19.22 7.98
C ILE A 301 4.90 -18.68 7.83
N ASP A 302 5.89 -19.54 8.10
CA ASP A 302 7.31 -19.21 7.89
C ASP A 302 7.66 -19.29 6.39
N VAL A 303 7.33 -18.22 5.65
CA VAL A 303 7.57 -18.14 4.21
C VAL A 303 9.06 -18.25 3.88
N LEU A 304 9.95 -17.69 4.70
CA LEU A 304 11.38 -17.75 4.42
C LEU A 304 11.94 -19.18 4.53
N LYS A 305 11.49 -19.96 5.52
CA LYS A 305 11.80 -21.41 5.58
C LYS A 305 11.17 -22.18 4.43
N MET A 306 9.92 -21.87 4.09
CA MET A 306 9.23 -22.52 2.98
C MET A 306 10.01 -22.34 1.67
N LEU A 307 10.47 -21.12 1.39
CA LEU A 307 11.27 -20.81 0.19
C LEU A 307 12.62 -21.51 0.16
N ARG A 308 13.19 -21.84 1.33
CA ARG A 308 14.42 -22.64 1.47
C ARG A 308 14.18 -24.16 1.50
N GLY A 309 12.93 -24.60 1.38
CA GLY A 309 12.56 -26.02 1.43
C GLY A 309 12.61 -26.64 2.83
N GLU A 310 12.62 -25.81 3.88
CA GLU A 310 12.69 -26.25 5.28
C GLU A 310 11.31 -26.51 5.90
N CYS A 311 10.23 -26.05 5.26
CA CYS A 311 8.85 -26.39 5.62
C CYS A 311 7.95 -26.45 4.39
N LEU A 312 6.80 -27.11 4.54
CA LEU A 312 5.83 -27.30 3.45
C LEU A 312 5.00 -26.03 3.22
N PRO A 313 4.60 -25.76 1.95
CA PRO A 313 3.66 -24.67 1.66
C PRO A 313 2.27 -24.95 2.24
N ARG A 314 1.53 -23.88 2.56
CA ARG A 314 0.12 -23.99 2.94
C ARG A 314 -0.72 -24.51 1.77
N GLN A 315 -1.78 -25.24 2.09
CA GLN A 315 -2.75 -25.73 1.10
C GLN A 315 -3.99 -24.83 0.99
N ALA A 316 -4.23 -23.98 2.00
CA ALA A 316 -5.35 -23.04 2.03
C ALA A 316 -4.92 -21.76 2.75
N ALA A 317 -5.49 -20.62 2.36
CA ALA A 317 -5.29 -19.33 3.02
C ALA A 317 -6.51 -18.98 3.87
N PRO A 318 -6.33 -18.37 5.05
CA PRO A 318 -7.45 -17.89 5.83
C PRO A 318 -8.18 -16.77 5.07
N ILE A 319 -9.48 -16.97 4.86
CA ILE A 319 -10.39 -15.94 4.38
C ILE A 319 -11.35 -15.64 5.52
N PHE A 320 -11.36 -14.39 5.99
CA PHE A 320 -12.27 -13.96 7.03
C PHE A 320 -13.49 -13.31 6.39
N TYR A 321 -14.63 -14.00 6.50
CA TYR A 321 -15.93 -13.49 6.08
C TYR A 321 -16.80 -13.25 7.29
N ARG A 322 -17.33 -12.03 7.46
CA ARG A 322 -18.34 -11.75 8.46
C ARG A 322 -19.72 -11.90 7.81
N TYR A 323 -20.38 -13.03 8.09
CA TYR A 323 -21.83 -13.12 7.94
C TYR A 323 -22.47 -12.09 8.87
N GLY A 324 -23.32 -11.23 8.31
CA GLY A 324 -24.11 -10.24 9.04
C GLY A 324 -25.13 -10.93 9.94
#